data_AF-A0A525C2I9-F1
#
_entry.id   AF-A0A525C2I9-F1
#
_cell.length_a   1.000
_cell.length_b   1.000
_cell.length_c   1.000
_cell.angle_alpha   90.00
_cell.angle_beta   90.00
_cell.angle_gamma   90.00
#
_symmetry.space_group_name_H-M   'P 1'
#
loop_
_entity.id
_entity.type
_entity.pdbx_description
1 polymer ?
#
loop_
_entity_poly.entity_id
_entity_poly.type
_entity_poly.pdbx_seq_one_letter_code
_entity_poly.pdbx_strand_id
1 'polypeptide(L)'
;MLTNGMDRRDFFKAGAVLGAGVLAASALPKMSFAAHYTPATLAEVMEMDHVAMAEASGLVMNSWKYIQDTVAGIGNPVIRNGVQAILDNPAPTIMNGLGEAEKQEVYNELVAKEWLVDVALEDFLPPSQNHDQSPQPFLSAPGSGYTSHHSYPGGVVTHTALNLRVSLALYEGYRDIYDYLLDRDVVIASQVLHDLHKAWVFQWGEDGASRTELKLAGTGEHHSLSVAESFNRGLPVNMCVAQACAHN
;
A
#
# COMPACT_ATOMS: atom_id res chain seq x y z
N MET A 1 46.01 39.37 -29.07
CA MET A 1 45.77 38.55 -30.28
C MET A 1 46.29 37.16 -30.00
N LEU A 2 45.59 36.04 -30.10
CA LEU A 2 44.18 35.72 -30.31
C LEU A 2 43.98 34.41 -29.53
N THR A 3 42.86 34.31 -28.85
CA THR A 3 42.41 33.21 -27.99
C THR A 3 42.20 31.92 -28.81
N ASN A 4 42.82 30.82 -28.39
CA ASN A 4 42.49 29.47 -28.85
C ASN A 4 41.08 29.11 -28.35
N GLY A 5 40.06 29.42 -29.13
CA GLY A 5 38.70 28.95 -28.91
C GLY A 5 38.60 27.47 -29.26
N MET A 6 37.91 26.69 -28.41
CA MET A 6 37.52 25.32 -28.75
C MET A 6 36.87 25.27 -30.14
N ASP A 7 37.36 24.38 -30.99
CA ASP A 7 36.73 24.10 -32.28
C ASP A 7 35.30 23.56 -32.04
N ARG A 8 34.33 23.98 -32.86
CA ARG A 8 32.95 23.49 -32.83
C ARG A 8 32.90 21.96 -32.86
N ARG A 9 33.86 21.32 -33.54
CA ARG A 9 33.96 19.86 -33.59
C ARG A 9 34.30 19.23 -32.24
N ASP A 10 35.09 19.90 -31.42
CA ASP A 10 35.45 19.42 -30.08
C ASP A 10 34.29 19.64 -29.10
N PHE A 11 33.52 20.72 -29.26
CA PHE A 11 32.27 20.94 -28.52
C PHE A 11 31.21 19.86 -28.81
N PHE A 12 31.03 19.48 -30.08
CA PHE A 12 30.09 18.39 -30.43
C PHE A 12 30.55 17.01 -29.95
N LYS A 13 31.86 16.74 -29.93
CA LYS A 13 32.40 15.50 -29.37
C LYS A 13 32.26 15.44 -27.84
N ALA A 14 32.49 16.56 -27.15
CA ALA A 14 32.26 16.65 -25.70
C ALA A 14 30.77 16.48 -25.34
N GLY A 15 29.86 17.04 -26.14
CA GLY A 15 28.41 16.86 -25.97
C GLY A 15 27.95 15.42 -26.22
N ALA A 16 28.54 14.71 -27.19
CA ALA A 16 28.20 13.32 -27.49
C ALA A 16 28.70 12.33 -26.43
N VAL A 17 29.82 12.62 -25.76
CA VAL A 17 30.38 11.77 -24.69
C VAL A 17 29.66 12.00 -23.35
N LEU A 18 29.20 13.23 -23.07
CA LEU A 18 28.36 13.51 -21.89
C LEU A 18 26.90 13.07 -22.07
N GLY A 19 26.38 13.01 -23.29
CA GLY A 19 25.01 12.55 -23.59
C GLY A 19 24.82 11.03 -23.58
N ALA A 20 25.90 10.25 -23.50
CA ALA A 20 25.84 8.78 -23.45
C ALA A 20 25.74 8.21 -22.03
N GLY A 21 25.88 9.05 -21.00
CA GLY A 21 25.77 8.66 -19.60
C GLY A 21 24.37 8.93 -19.05
N VAL A 22 23.58 7.85 -18.91
CA VAL A 22 22.27 7.81 -18.23
C VAL A 22 21.09 8.41 -19.02
N LEU A 23 20.85 7.91 -20.23
CA LEU A 23 19.47 7.67 -20.64
C LEU A 23 19.06 6.30 -20.10
N ALA A 24 18.73 6.26 -18.80
CA ALA A 24 17.88 5.20 -18.27
C ALA A 24 16.50 5.42 -18.88
N ALA A 25 16.34 5.07 -20.16
CA ALA A 25 15.03 4.99 -20.79
C ALA A 25 14.20 4.08 -19.90
N SER A 26 13.21 4.67 -19.23
CA SER A 26 12.24 4.00 -18.38
C SER A 26 11.33 3.16 -19.26
N ALA A 27 11.89 2.11 -19.86
CA ALA A 27 11.11 0.98 -20.32
C ALA A 27 10.49 0.39 -19.06
N LEU A 28 9.24 0.77 -18.79
CA LEU A 28 8.43 0.11 -17.78
C LEU A 28 8.59 -1.40 -17.99
N PRO A 29 9.15 -2.15 -17.03
CA PRO A 29 9.43 -3.56 -17.24
C PRO A 29 8.13 -4.27 -17.65
N LYS A 30 8.25 -5.17 -18.64
CA LYS A 30 7.16 -6.08 -19.04
C LYS A 30 6.95 -7.08 -17.91
N MET A 31 6.32 -6.65 -16.81
CA MET A 31 5.91 -7.51 -15.72
C MET A 31 4.58 -8.14 -16.09
N SER A 32 4.57 -9.47 -16.27
CA SER A 32 3.34 -10.24 -16.46
C SER A 32 3.17 -11.20 -15.29
N PHE A 33 2.56 -10.74 -14.20
CA PHE A 33 2.33 -11.56 -13.02
C PHE A 33 1.26 -12.63 -13.26
N ALA A 34 0.28 -12.36 -14.13
CA ALA A 34 -0.83 -13.26 -14.43
C ALA A 34 -0.38 -14.60 -15.07
N ALA A 35 0.83 -14.66 -15.64
CA ALA A 35 1.38 -15.89 -16.21
C ALA A 35 1.90 -16.88 -15.14
N HIS A 36 2.04 -16.44 -13.88
CA HIS A 36 2.60 -17.23 -12.78
C HIS A 36 1.51 -17.87 -11.90
N TYR A 37 0.56 -18.56 -12.52
CA TYR A 37 -0.42 -19.35 -11.77
C TYR A 37 0.26 -20.61 -11.19
N THR A 38 -0.06 -20.92 -9.94
CA THR A 38 0.33 -22.19 -9.30
C THR A 38 -0.87 -23.12 -9.37
N PRO A 39 -0.81 -24.27 -10.07
CA PRO A 39 -1.88 -25.26 -10.02
C PRO A 39 -2.01 -25.82 -8.61
N ALA A 40 -3.25 -25.92 -8.10
CA ALA A 40 -3.59 -26.60 -6.87
C ALA A 40 -4.96 -27.27 -7.01
N THR A 41 -5.14 -28.42 -6.36
CA THR A 41 -6.43 -29.09 -6.23
C THR A 41 -7.26 -28.45 -5.13
N LEU A 42 -8.58 -28.62 -5.18
CA LEU A 42 -9.46 -28.15 -4.11
C LEU A 42 -9.10 -28.78 -2.75
N ALA A 43 -8.74 -30.06 -2.75
CA ALA A 43 -8.34 -30.77 -1.53
C ALA A 43 -7.07 -30.16 -0.92
N GLU A 44 -6.05 -29.85 -1.73
CA GLU A 44 -4.84 -29.17 -1.25
C GLU A 44 -5.16 -27.78 -0.69
N VAL A 45 -6.01 -27.01 -1.36
CA VAL A 45 -6.42 -25.68 -0.88
C VAL A 45 -7.18 -25.78 0.43
N MET A 46 -8.10 -26.74 0.59
CA MET A 46 -8.87 -26.89 1.82
C MET A 46 -8.03 -27.25 3.06
N GLU A 47 -6.82 -27.79 2.88
CA GLU A 47 -5.87 -28.07 3.97
C GLU A 47 -4.94 -26.88 4.28
N MET A 48 -4.98 -25.82 3.48
CA MET A 48 -4.15 -24.62 3.69
C MET A 48 -4.89 -23.61 4.56
N ASP A 49 -4.15 -22.96 5.46
CA ASP A 49 -4.60 -21.69 6.03
C ASP A 49 -4.39 -20.54 5.02
N HIS A 50 -4.90 -19.35 5.36
CA HIS A 50 -4.80 -18.18 4.48
C HIS A 50 -3.35 -17.76 4.18
N VAL A 51 -2.40 -18.00 5.09
CA VAL A 51 -0.99 -17.66 4.85
C VAL A 51 -0.40 -18.65 3.83
N ALA A 52 -0.60 -19.95 4.05
CA ALA A 52 -0.16 -20.99 3.15
C ALA A 52 -0.77 -20.83 1.75
N MET A 53 -2.05 -20.45 1.64
CA MET A 53 -2.68 -20.15 0.36
C MET A 53 -1.99 -18.98 -0.37
N ALA A 54 -1.67 -17.91 0.36
CA ALA A 54 -1.00 -16.74 -0.21
C ALA A 54 0.44 -17.08 -0.66
N GLU A 55 1.19 -17.83 0.15
CA GLU A 55 2.57 -18.25 -0.14
C GLU A 55 2.66 -19.25 -1.31
N ALA A 56 1.68 -20.14 -1.43
CA ALA A 56 1.60 -21.08 -2.55
C ALA A 56 1.27 -20.40 -3.89
N SER A 57 0.71 -19.19 -3.87
CA SER A 57 0.29 -18.47 -5.07
C SER A 57 1.44 -17.68 -5.72
N GLY A 58 1.88 -18.12 -6.90
CA GLY A 58 2.91 -17.43 -7.67
C GLY A 58 2.52 -16.00 -8.06
N LEU A 59 1.23 -15.73 -8.30
CA LEU A 59 0.73 -14.38 -8.55
C LEU A 59 0.94 -13.50 -7.31
N VAL A 60 0.52 -13.97 -6.13
CA VAL A 60 0.62 -13.22 -4.88
C VAL A 60 2.09 -12.97 -4.53
N MET A 61 2.94 -14.00 -4.57
CA MET A 61 4.36 -13.87 -4.19
C MET A 61 5.15 -12.97 -5.14
N ASN A 62 4.85 -12.98 -6.45
CA ASN A 62 5.48 -12.04 -7.37
C ASN A 62 4.99 -10.60 -7.16
N SER A 63 3.69 -10.40 -6.90
CA SER A 63 3.14 -9.10 -6.53
C SER A 63 3.75 -8.59 -5.22
N TRP A 64 3.95 -9.47 -4.23
CA TRP A 64 4.59 -9.15 -2.97
C TRP A 64 6.03 -8.69 -3.16
N LYS A 65 6.81 -9.48 -3.90
CA LYS A 65 8.18 -9.13 -4.27
C LYS A 65 8.24 -7.78 -4.98
N TYR A 66 7.33 -7.52 -5.92
CA TYR A 66 7.28 -6.24 -6.63
C TYR A 66 7.03 -5.05 -5.69
N ILE A 67 6.12 -5.19 -4.72
CA ILE A 67 5.87 -4.16 -3.70
C ILE A 67 7.14 -3.93 -2.88
N GLN A 68 7.75 -5.01 -2.36
CA GLN A 68 8.98 -4.92 -1.54
C GLN A 68 10.14 -4.27 -2.30
N ASP A 69 10.41 -4.71 -3.53
CA ASP A 69 11.46 -4.14 -4.38
C ASP A 69 11.20 -2.66 -4.69
N THR A 70 9.93 -2.27 -4.88
CA THR A 70 9.55 -0.88 -5.14
C THR A 70 9.70 0.00 -3.88
N VAL A 71 9.32 -0.51 -2.70
CA VAL A 71 9.50 0.17 -1.41
C VAL A 71 10.99 0.33 -1.07
N ALA A 72 11.81 -0.69 -1.35
CA ALA A 72 13.27 -0.59 -1.17
C ALA A 72 13.89 0.54 -2.00
N GLY A 73 13.27 0.89 -3.13
CA GLY A 73 13.66 2.00 -4.00
C GLY A 73 13.23 3.40 -3.54
N ILE A 74 12.51 3.54 -2.42
CA ILE A 74 12.18 4.83 -1.82
C ILE A 74 13.46 5.53 -1.34
N GLY A 75 13.66 6.78 -1.75
CA GLY A 75 14.86 7.56 -1.44
C GLY A 75 14.87 8.09 -0.01
N ASN A 76 13.74 8.60 0.46
CA ASN A 76 13.56 9.14 1.81
C ASN A 76 13.58 8.02 2.85
N PRO A 77 14.58 7.98 3.76
CA PRO A 77 14.71 6.88 4.71
C PRO A 77 13.59 6.85 5.76
N VAL A 78 12.97 7.99 6.10
CA VAL A 78 11.85 8.04 7.04
C VAL A 78 10.63 7.35 6.42
N ILE A 79 10.32 7.69 5.17
CA ILE A 79 9.21 7.05 4.43
C ILE A 79 9.50 5.57 4.22
N ARG A 80 10.69 5.23 3.70
CA ARG A 80 11.06 3.83 3.41
C ARG A 80 10.95 2.95 4.65
N ASN A 81 11.57 3.36 5.75
CA ASN A 81 11.59 2.56 6.97
C ASN A 81 10.18 2.47 7.59
N GLY A 82 9.40 3.56 7.53
CA GLY A 82 8.02 3.56 8.00
C GLY A 82 7.13 2.61 7.22
N VAL A 83 7.16 2.68 5.88
CA VAL A 83 6.41 1.77 5.00
C VAL A 83 6.86 0.32 5.20
N GLN A 84 8.17 0.05 5.28
CA GLN A 84 8.68 -1.30 5.50
C GLN A 84 8.23 -1.87 6.84
N ALA A 85 8.37 -1.10 7.94
CA ALA A 85 7.94 -1.55 9.27
C ALA A 85 6.44 -1.86 9.33
N ILE A 86 5.63 -1.10 8.59
CA ILE A 86 4.21 -1.32 8.47
C ILE A 86 3.89 -2.59 7.65
N LEU A 87 4.59 -2.82 6.54
CA LEU A 87 4.42 -4.04 5.75
C LEU A 87 4.85 -5.30 6.51
N ASP A 88 5.91 -5.20 7.31
CA ASP A 88 6.42 -6.30 8.13
C ASP A 88 5.45 -6.65 9.26
N ASN A 89 4.80 -5.65 9.84
CA ASN A 89 3.80 -5.82 10.90
C ASN A 89 2.73 -4.72 10.83
N PRO A 90 1.60 -4.96 10.11
CA PRO A 90 0.54 -3.98 9.93
C PRO A 90 -0.39 -3.91 11.17
N ALA A 91 0.22 -3.90 12.35
CA ALA A 91 -0.47 -3.85 13.63
C ALA A 91 -1.19 -2.50 13.80
N PRO A 92 -2.40 -2.48 14.38
CA PRO A 92 -3.17 -1.26 14.59
C PRO A 92 -2.69 -0.52 15.84
N THR A 93 -1.50 0.09 15.77
CA THR A 93 -0.87 0.73 16.95
C THR A 93 -1.63 1.97 17.42
N ILE A 94 -2.52 2.55 16.60
CA ILE A 94 -3.50 3.56 17.04
C ILE A 94 -4.30 3.11 18.26
N MET A 95 -4.51 1.81 18.42
CA MET A 95 -5.24 1.24 19.54
C MET A 95 -4.48 1.36 20.86
N ASN A 96 -3.15 1.51 20.86
CA ASN A 96 -2.36 1.70 22.09
C ASN A 96 -2.69 2.99 22.84
N GLY A 97 -3.19 4.01 22.12
CA GLY A 97 -3.61 5.29 22.70
C GLY A 97 -5.08 5.32 23.12
N LEU A 98 -5.84 4.25 22.90
CA LEU A 98 -7.29 4.21 23.11
C LEU A 98 -7.64 3.33 24.30
N GLY A 99 -7.59 3.90 25.51
CA GLY A 99 -8.21 3.31 26.69
C GLY A 99 -9.74 3.33 26.59
N GLU A 100 -10.44 2.80 27.61
CA GLU A 100 -11.91 2.76 27.60
C GLU A 100 -12.54 4.15 27.48
N ALA A 101 -11.98 5.15 28.18
CA ALA A 101 -12.46 6.52 28.15
C ALA A 101 -12.20 7.18 26.78
N GLU A 102 -10.99 7.06 26.25
CA GLU A 102 -10.62 7.62 24.95
C GLU A 102 -11.43 6.97 23.81
N LYS A 103 -11.65 5.65 23.88
CA LYS A 103 -12.51 4.93 22.92
C LYS A 103 -13.94 5.46 22.95
N GLN A 104 -14.49 5.71 24.15
CA GLN A 104 -15.83 6.30 24.32
C GLN A 104 -15.91 7.73 23.77
N GLU A 105 -14.89 8.55 23.99
CA GLU A 105 -14.81 9.92 23.46
C GLU A 105 -14.78 9.94 21.93
N VAL A 106 -13.89 9.12 21.32
CA VAL A 106 -13.81 8.97 19.86
C VAL A 106 -15.15 8.52 19.28
N TYR A 107 -15.77 7.49 19.89
CA TYR A 107 -17.09 7.02 19.46
C TYR A 107 -18.14 8.13 19.50
N ASN A 108 -18.22 8.89 20.60
CA ASN A 108 -19.17 9.98 20.75
C ASN A 108 -18.95 11.07 19.70
N GLU A 109 -17.70 11.41 19.38
CA GLU A 109 -17.39 12.38 18.34
C GLU A 109 -17.80 11.88 16.95
N LEU A 110 -17.50 10.61 16.62
CA LEU A 110 -17.88 10.00 15.34
C LEU A 110 -19.39 9.95 15.15
N VAL A 111 -20.15 9.59 16.19
CA VAL A 111 -21.62 9.60 16.17
C VAL A 111 -22.17 11.01 16.02
N ALA A 112 -21.63 11.99 16.77
CA ALA A 112 -22.08 13.38 16.69
C ALA A 112 -21.85 14.02 15.30
N LYS A 113 -20.88 13.53 14.55
CA LYS A 113 -20.59 13.95 13.17
C LYS A 113 -21.34 13.14 12.10
N GLU A 114 -22.16 12.17 12.50
CA GLU A 114 -22.82 11.22 11.60
C GLU A 114 -21.82 10.39 10.77
N TRP A 115 -20.59 10.23 11.26
CA TRP A 115 -19.54 9.41 10.63
C TRP A 115 -19.61 7.95 11.04
N LEU A 116 -20.35 7.66 12.11
CA LEU A 116 -20.70 6.31 12.54
C LEU A 116 -22.22 6.23 12.71
N VAL A 117 -22.85 5.35 11.95
CA VAL A 117 -24.32 5.20 11.89
C VAL A 117 -24.65 3.74 12.09
N ASP A 118 -25.58 3.44 13.02
CA ASP A 118 -26.06 2.09 13.33
C ASP A 118 -24.95 1.07 13.69
N VAL A 119 -23.85 1.53 14.30
CA VAL A 119 -22.75 0.69 14.80
C VAL A 119 -22.57 0.94 16.29
N ALA A 120 -22.47 -0.11 17.09
CA ALA A 120 -22.31 -0.03 18.54
C ALA A 120 -20.87 0.31 18.95
N LEU A 121 -20.70 0.79 20.19
CA LEU A 121 -19.40 1.17 20.75
C LEU A 121 -18.40 0.00 20.79
N GLU A 122 -18.90 -1.19 21.05
CA GLU A 122 -18.14 -2.42 21.06
C GLU A 122 -17.63 -2.80 19.65
N ASP A 123 -18.36 -2.42 18.60
CA ASP A 123 -18.19 -2.96 17.24
C ASP A 123 -17.50 -2.00 16.25
N PHE A 124 -17.41 -0.70 16.54
CA PHE A 124 -16.91 0.30 15.58
C PHE A 124 -15.41 0.23 15.26
N LEU A 125 -14.65 -0.54 16.06
CA LEU A 125 -13.24 -0.84 15.79
C LEU A 125 -13.11 -2.36 15.63
N PRO A 126 -12.36 -2.85 14.62
CA PRO A 126 -12.13 -4.27 14.48
C PRO A 126 -11.42 -4.85 15.71
N PRO A 127 -11.65 -6.13 16.04
CA PRO A 127 -11.04 -6.75 17.20
C PRO A 127 -9.51 -6.73 17.10
N SER A 128 -8.82 -6.51 18.22
CA SER A 128 -7.36 -6.59 18.29
C SER A 128 -6.97 -7.15 19.65
N GLN A 129 -6.33 -8.32 19.66
CA GLN A 129 -5.90 -8.97 20.91
C GLN A 129 -4.58 -8.39 21.41
N ASN A 130 -3.72 -7.97 20.48
CA ASN A 130 -2.44 -7.35 20.75
C ASN A 130 -2.24 -6.23 19.73
N HIS A 131 -2.24 -4.99 20.20
CA HIS A 131 -2.15 -3.82 19.34
C HIS A 131 -0.76 -3.65 18.70
N ASP A 132 0.26 -4.33 19.23
CA ASP A 132 1.63 -4.35 18.69
C ASP A 132 1.84 -5.50 17.69
N GLN A 133 0.84 -6.35 17.45
CA GLN A 133 0.92 -7.49 16.52
C GLN A 133 -0.30 -7.50 15.62
N SER A 134 -0.10 -7.48 14.30
CA SER A 134 -1.22 -7.62 13.37
C SER A 134 -1.91 -8.98 13.55
N PRO A 135 -3.26 -9.05 13.50
CA PRO A 135 -3.99 -10.32 13.56
C PRO A 135 -3.65 -11.25 12.39
N GLN A 136 -3.19 -10.70 11.27
CA GLN A 136 -2.67 -11.46 10.13
C GLN A 136 -1.61 -10.66 9.35
N PRO A 137 -0.70 -11.32 8.62
CA PRO A 137 0.21 -10.63 7.71
C PRO A 137 -0.54 -9.86 6.61
N PHE A 138 0.04 -8.75 6.15
CA PHE A 138 -0.46 -8.06 4.95
C PHE A 138 -0.50 -9.02 3.74
N LEU A 139 0.48 -9.92 3.66
CA LEU A 139 0.61 -10.93 2.61
C LEU A 139 -0.64 -11.78 2.39
N SER A 140 -1.39 -12.10 3.45
CA SER A 140 -2.53 -13.03 3.38
C SER A 140 -3.89 -12.33 3.48
N ALA A 141 -3.93 -11.01 3.61
CA ALA A 141 -5.18 -10.29 3.79
C ALA A 141 -6.02 -10.20 2.49
N PRO A 142 -7.35 -10.23 2.60
CA PRO A 142 -8.24 -9.89 1.51
C PRO A 142 -8.01 -8.46 0.98
N GLY A 143 -8.12 -8.29 -0.32
CA GLY A 143 -8.18 -6.98 -0.96
C GLY A 143 -9.57 -6.35 -0.91
N SER A 144 -10.62 -7.09 -0.52
CA SER A 144 -11.96 -6.57 -0.32
C SER A 144 -12.83 -7.53 0.47
N GLY A 145 -14.03 -7.09 0.87
CA GLY A 145 -15.11 -7.97 1.28
C GLY A 145 -15.74 -8.73 0.10
N TYR A 146 -16.66 -9.65 0.40
CA TYR A 146 -17.24 -10.62 -0.56
C TYR A 146 -18.06 -10.03 -1.71
N THR A 147 -18.48 -8.77 -1.61
CA THR A 147 -19.27 -8.09 -2.67
C THR A 147 -18.40 -7.40 -3.73
N SER A 148 -17.08 -7.56 -3.66
CA SER A 148 -16.12 -6.97 -4.59
C SER A 148 -15.03 -7.99 -5.00
N HIS A 149 -14.06 -7.52 -5.79
CA HIS A 149 -12.94 -8.29 -6.31
C HIS A 149 -11.77 -8.30 -5.31
N HIS A 150 -10.98 -9.38 -5.33
CA HIS A 150 -9.86 -9.63 -4.40
C HIS A 150 -10.24 -10.10 -2.98
N SER A 151 -11.42 -10.67 -2.78
CA SER A 151 -11.88 -11.27 -1.51
C SER A 151 -11.30 -12.67 -1.23
N TYR A 152 -9.97 -12.80 -1.34
CA TYR A 152 -9.24 -14.07 -1.16
C TYR A 152 -7.89 -13.84 -0.48
N PRO A 153 -7.24 -14.88 0.09
CA PRO A 153 -5.93 -14.73 0.72
C PRO A 153 -4.86 -14.16 -0.22
N GLY A 154 -4.26 -13.04 0.18
CA GLY A 154 -3.29 -12.29 -0.63
C GLY A 154 -3.90 -11.39 -1.70
N GLY A 155 -5.23 -11.22 -1.68
CA GLY A 155 -5.94 -10.28 -2.54
C GLY A 155 -5.40 -8.85 -2.42
N VAL A 156 -5.11 -8.37 -1.21
CA VAL A 156 -4.60 -7.01 -1.00
C VAL A 156 -3.26 -6.79 -1.69
N VAL A 157 -2.40 -7.81 -1.73
CA VAL A 157 -1.08 -7.73 -2.36
C VAL A 157 -1.22 -7.58 -3.88
N THR A 158 -2.09 -8.37 -4.50
CA THR A 158 -2.33 -8.28 -5.95
C THR A 158 -2.96 -6.94 -6.34
N HIS A 159 -3.91 -6.46 -5.54
CA HIS A 159 -4.56 -5.15 -5.70
C HIS A 159 -3.54 -4.00 -5.55
N THR A 160 -2.74 -4.00 -4.49
CA THR A 160 -1.74 -2.96 -4.23
C THR A 160 -0.65 -2.95 -5.31
N ALA A 161 -0.20 -4.13 -5.78
CA ALA A 161 0.79 -4.20 -6.85
C ALA A 161 0.27 -3.57 -8.16
N LEU A 162 -1.00 -3.81 -8.51
CA LEU A 162 -1.63 -3.19 -9.68
C LEU A 162 -1.73 -1.67 -9.52
N ASN A 163 -2.25 -1.18 -8.38
CA ASN A 163 -2.38 0.25 -8.11
C ASN A 163 -1.02 0.96 -8.15
N LEU A 164 -0.01 0.37 -7.50
CA LEU A 164 1.35 0.89 -7.52
C LEU A 164 1.93 0.97 -8.94
N ARG A 165 1.68 -0.06 -9.77
CA ARG A 165 2.10 -0.09 -11.17
C ARG A 165 1.46 1.01 -12.01
N VAL A 166 0.17 1.26 -11.81
CA VAL A 166 -0.59 2.30 -12.51
C VAL A 166 -0.14 3.69 -12.06
N SER A 167 0.00 3.92 -10.75
CA SER A 167 0.42 5.20 -10.20
C SER A 167 1.83 5.58 -10.60
N LEU A 168 2.76 4.61 -10.71
CA LEU A 168 4.09 4.88 -11.27
C LEU A 168 4.04 5.20 -12.77
N ALA A 169 3.12 4.59 -13.54
CA ALA A 169 2.95 4.96 -14.95
C ALA A 169 2.39 6.39 -15.10
N LEU A 170 1.46 6.79 -14.23
CA LEU A 170 0.97 8.17 -14.16
C LEU A 170 2.08 9.15 -13.78
N TYR A 171 2.88 8.82 -12.76
CA TYR A 171 4.05 9.59 -12.36
C TYR A 171 5.00 9.85 -13.55
N GLU A 172 5.34 8.82 -14.32
CA GLU A 172 6.18 8.96 -15.51
C GLU A 172 5.49 9.83 -16.58
N GLY A 173 4.19 9.65 -16.80
CA GLY A 173 3.43 10.48 -17.74
C GLY A 173 3.41 11.96 -17.38
N TYR A 174 3.25 12.29 -16.09
CA TYR A 174 3.31 13.69 -15.62
C TYR A 174 4.69 14.30 -15.84
N ARG A 175 5.74 13.55 -15.56
CA ARG A 175 7.12 13.99 -15.84
C ARG A 175 7.32 14.22 -17.33
N ASP A 176 6.97 13.23 -18.16
CA ASP A 176 7.37 13.22 -19.57
C ASP A 176 6.57 14.19 -20.43
N ILE A 177 5.30 14.45 -20.08
CA ILE A 177 4.40 15.31 -20.86
C ILE A 177 4.35 16.74 -20.31
N TYR A 178 4.37 16.90 -18.99
CA TYR A 178 4.16 18.20 -18.35
C TYR A 178 5.43 18.77 -17.69
N ASP A 179 6.56 18.06 -17.71
CA ASP A 179 7.76 18.39 -16.93
C ASP A 179 7.43 18.63 -15.44
N TYR A 180 6.39 17.92 -14.96
CA TYR A 180 5.88 18.07 -13.61
C TYR A 180 6.38 16.93 -12.73
N LEU A 181 7.30 17.28 -11.83
CA LEU A 181 7.93 16.34 -10.91
C LEU A 181 7.07 16.15 -9.66
N LEU A 182 6.20 15.14 -9.71
CA LEU A 182 5.56 14.60 -8.51
C LEU A 182 6.62 14.04 -7.55
N ASP A 183 6.31 13.99 -6.26
CA ASP A 183 7.17 13.29 -5.30
C ASP A 183 6.97 11.77 -5.45
N ARG A 184 7.95 11.11 -6.07
CA ARG A 184 7.90 9.67 -6.35
C ARG A 184 7.79 8.82 -5.09
N ASP A 185 8.46 9.22 -4.00
CA ASP A 185 8.44 8.47 -2.74
C ASP A 185 7.06 8.55 -2.10
N VAL A 186 6.43 9.73 -2.16
CA VAL A 186 5.03 9.91 -1.72
C VAL A 186 4.06 9.11 -2.58
N VAL A 187 4.23 9.08 -3.91
CA VAL A 187 3.41 8.25 -4.81
C VAL A 187 3.50 6.77 -4.45
N ILE A 188 4.71 6.25 -4.21
CA ILE A 188 4.89 4.85 -3.81
C ILE A 188 4.25 4.59 -2.45
N ALA A 189 4.61 5.40 -1.44
CA ALA A 189 4.20 5.15 -0.06
C ALA A 189 2.68 5.26 0.13
N SER A 190 2.05 6.29 -0.43
CA SER A 190 0.59 6.47 -0.37
C SER A 190 -0.15 5.28 -0.98
N GLN A 191 0.30 4.78 -2.13
CA GLN A 191 -0.34 3.66 -2.79
C GLN A 191 -0.07 2.32 -2.09
N VAL A 192 1.11 2.14 -1.50
CA VAL A 192 1.39 0.92 -0.73
C VAL A 192 0.54 0.86 0.53
N LEU A 193 0.31 2.00 1.20
CA LEU A 193 -0.38 2.07 2.49
C LEU A 193 -1.87 2.42 2.42
N HIS A 194 -2.44 2.71 1.25
CA HIS A 194 -3.88 3.10 1.14
C HIS A 194 -4.85 2.06 1.70
N ASP A 195 -4.46 0.79 1.66
CA ASP A 195 -5.23 -0.37 2.09
C ASP A 195 -4.59 -1.10 3.28
N LEU A 196 -3.67 -0.45 3.98
CA LEU A 196 -2.89 -1.01 5.08
C LEU A 196 -3.76 -1.88 6.03
N HIS A 197 -4.82 -1.29 6.58
CA HIS A 197 -5.64 -1.95 7.60
C HIS A 197 -6.63 -2.96 7.04
N LYS A 198 -6.57 -3.34 5.76
CA LYS A 198 -7.27 -4.56 5.31
C LYS A 198 -6.79 -5.80 6.05
N ALA A 199 -5.53 -5.83 6.49
CA ALA A 199 -5.01 -6.86 7.38
C ALA A 199 -5.72 -6.90 8.74
N TRP A 200 -6.17 -5.75 9.26
CA TRP A 200 -6.89 -5.68 10.54
C TRP A 200 -8.41 -5.78 10.39
N VAL A 201 -8.99 -5.30 9.29
CA VAL A 201 -10.44 -5.25 9.07
C VAL A 201 -11.00 -6.58 8.58
N PHE A 202 -10.31 -7.23 7.63
CA PHE A 202 -10.73 -8.48 7.00
C PHE A 202 -10.02 -9.69 7.62
N GLN A 203 -10.10 -9.81 8.95
CA GLN A 203 -9.54 -10.96 9.68
C GLN A 203 -10.22 -12.25 9.26
N TRP A 204 -9.43 -13.29 9.01
CA TRP A 204 -9.94 -14.64 8.77
C TRP A 204 -10.42 -15.30 10.07
N GLY A 205 -11.63 -15.85 10.05
CA GLY A 205 -12.18 -16.69 11.10
C GLY A 205 -11.75 -18.15 10.98
N GLU A 206 -12.00 -18.94 12.02
CA GLU A 206 -11.68 -20.38 12.06
C GLU A 206 -12.42 -21.19 10.98
N ASP A 207 -13.58 -20.71 10.53
CA ASP A 207 -14.37 -21.30 9.46
C ASP A 207 -13.90 -20.89 8.05
N GLY A 208 -12.82 -20.11 7.95
CA GLY A 208 -12.28 -19.57 6.71
C GLY A 208 -13.04 -18.37 6.16
N ALA A 209 -14.04 -17.84 6.88
CA ALA A 209 -14.72 -16.62 6.47
C ALA A 209 -13.93 -15.38 6.92
N SER A 210 -13.85 -14.35 6.08
CA SER A 210 -13.30 -13.05 6.49
C SER A 210 -14.37 -12.20 7.17
N ARG A 211 -14.01 -11.48 8.23
CA ARG A 211 -14.89 -10.49 8.88
C ARG A 211 -15.48 -9.53 7.86
N THR A 212 -16.77 -9.24 7.99
CA THR A 212 -17.45 -8.20 7.22
C THR A 212 -16.97 -6.82 7.66
N GLU A 213 -16.48 -6.03 6.70
CA GLU A 213 -16.12 -4.63 6.92
C GLU A 213 -17.34 -3.76 7.24
N LEU A 214 -17.20 -2.88 8.23
CA LEU A 214 -18.16 -1.83 8.55
C LEU A 214 -17.83 -0.51 7.86
N LYS A 215 -18.78 0.42 7.91
CA LYS A 215 -18.61 1.78 7.38
C LYS A 215 -18.10 2.73 8.47
N LEU A 216 -17.19 3.62 8.08
CA LEU A 216 -16.68 4.69 8.91
C LEU A 216 -16.41 5.92 8.05
N ALA A 217 -17.01 7.06 8.41
CA ALA A 217 -16.90 8.34 7.71
C ALA A 217 -17.21 8.24 6.20
N GLY A 218 -18.26 7.49 5.84
CA GLY A 218 -18.74 7.37 4.44
C GLY A 218 -18.00 6.34 3.58
N THR A 219 -16.93 5.73 4.08
CA THR A 219 -16.14 4.71 3.37
C THR A 219 -16.05 3.41 4.18
N GLY A 220 -15.37 2.38 3.65
CA GLY A 220 -15.01 1.20 4.43
C GLY A 220 -14.03 1.57 5.55
N GLU A 221 -14.22 1.03 6.74
CA GLU A 221 -13.43 1.38 7.93
C GLU A 221 -11.92 1.19 7.74
N HIS A 222 -11.46 0.29 6.85
CA HIS A 222 -10.03 0.12 6.57
C HIS A 222 -9.38 1.42 6.12
N HIS A 223 -10.07 2.26 5.37
CA HIS A 223 -9.48 3.47 4.80
C HIS A 223 -9.17 4.50 5.90
N SER A 224 -10.19 4.89 6.66
CA SER A 224 -10.07 5.86 7.76
C SER A 224 -9.06 5.39 8.82
N LEU A 225 -9.08 4.09 9.15
CA LEU A 225 -8.16 3.50 10.11
C LEU A 225 -6.72 3.45 9.57
N SER A 226 -6.51 3.18 8.27
CA SER A 226 -5.18 3.18 7.65
C SER A 226 -4.54 4.57 7.68
N VAL A 227 -5.33 5.62 7.43
CA VAL A 227 -4.85 7.01 7.46
C VAL A 227 -4.52 7.42 8.90
N ALA A 228 -5.39 7.08 9.87
CA ALA A 228 -5.13 7.32 11.28
C ALA A 228 -3.83 6.64 11.75
N GLU A 229 -3.59 5.40 11.33
CA GLU A 229 -2.35 4.66 11.65
C GLU A 229 -1.10 5.36 11.11
N SER A 230 -1.13 5.82 9.86
CA SER A 230 -0.03 6.57 9.26
C SER A 230 0.29 7.85 10.03
N PHE A 231 -0.73 8.58 10.49
CA PHE A 231 -0.54 9.74 11.36
C PHE A 231 0.04 9.36 12.73
N ASN A 232 -0.48 8.30 13.36
CA ASN A 232 0.00 7.81 14.65
C ASN A 232 1.48 7.39 14.61
N ARG A 233 1.90 6.78 13.49
CA ARG A 233 3.30 6.39 13.27
C ARG A 233 4.22 7.54 12.87
N GLY A 234 3.70 8.77 12.77
CA GLY A 234 4.48 9.95 12.44
C GLY A 234 4.99 9.98 10.99
N LEU A 235 4.28 9.35 10.06
CA LEU A 235 4.62 9.45 8.64
C LEU A 235 4.41 10.88 8.12
N PRO A 236 5.13 11.31 7.07
CA PRO A 236 5.02 12.66 6.54
C PRO A 236 3.58 13.03 6.15
N VAL A 237 3.13 14.22 6.57
CA VAL A 237 1.74 14.68 6.37
C VAL A 237 1.33 14.68 4.90
N ASN A 238 2.22 15.07 3.99
CA ASN A 238 1.94 15.04 2.55
C ASN A 238 1.69 13.62 2.03
N MET A 239 2.34 12.61 2.61
CA MET A 239 2.10 11.20 2.31
C MET A 239 0.76 10.73 2.88
N CYS A 240 0.41 11.09 4.12
CA CYS A 240 -0.89 10.76 4.71
C CYS A 240 -2.05 11.39 3.92
N VAL A 241 -1.90 12.64 3.47
CA VAL A 241 -2.90 13.30 2.61
C VAL A 241 -3.03 12.58 1.27
N ALA A 242 -1.92 12.21 0.63
CA ALA A 242 -1.96 11.45 -0.62
C ALA A 242 -2.59 10.06 -0.44
N GLN A 243 -2.35 9.40 0.69
CA GLN A 243 -2.99 8.14 1.07
C GLN A 243 -4.51 8.31 1.20
N ALA A 244 -4.97 9.38 1.88
CA ALA A 244 -6.38 9.67 2.06
C ALA A 244 -7.13 9.95 0.74
N CYS A 245 -6.43 10.38 -0.31
CA CYS A 245 -7.01 10.61 -1.64
C CYS A 245 -7.19 9.33 -2.48
N ALA A 246 -6.78 8.15 -1.97
CA ALA A 246 -6.82 6.90 -2.73
C ALA A 246 -8.23 6.31 -2.87
N HIS A 247 -9.16 6.70 -1.98
CA HIS A 247 -10.56 6.27 -2.02
C HIS A 247 -11.47 7.50 -2.04
N ASN A 248 -12.43 7.54 -2.97
CA ASN A 248 -13.46 8.59 -3.11
C ASN A 248 -14.85 7.97 -3.01
#